data_AF-A0A9D6HPY8-F1
#
_entry.id   AF-A0A9D6HPY8-F1
#
_cell.length_a   1.000
_cell.length_b   1.000
_cell.length_c   1.000
_cell.angle_alpha   90.00
_cell.angle_beta   90.00
_cell.angle_gamma   90.00
#
_symmetry.space_group_name_H-M   'P 1'
#
loop_
_entity.id
_entity.type
_entity.pdbx_description
1 polymer ?
#
loop_
_entity_poly.entity_id
_entity_poly.type
_entity_poly.pdbx_seq_one_letter_code
_entity_poly.pdbx_strand_id
1 'polypeptide(L)'
;MEYNSLKLSPYSVDGMQTPGFNYGLFQDKLDNLPTNLVDFLLDSSVPDFIMNLTQKHVQLSIRGPDIARLIRDIVIGDVFVGDMPQELSRRLGTDLATSREIANQIASQLFTPILEDIKKVQMVKFPGKLPAKPVSQPAPQVKPTETHYQGEELPESGGNIIDLRSKS
;
A
#
# COMPACT_ATOMS: atom_id res chain seq x y z
N MET A 1 21.65 -12.30 -25.72
CA MET A 1 21.38 -11.87 -24.33
C MET A 1 19.91 -11.49 -24.09
N GLU A 2 19.08 -11.25 -25.12
CA GLU A 2 17.66 -10.85 -24.97
C GLU A 2 16.72 -11.93 -24.40
N TYR A 3 17.03 -13.22 -24.53
CA TYR A 3 16.10 -14.28 -24.11
C TYR A 3 15.83 -14.32 -22.59
N ASN A 4 16.75 -13.80 -21.78
CA ASN A 4 16.56 -13.72 -20.33
C ASN A 4 15.66 -12.54 -19.92
N SER A 5 15.66 -11.42 -20.63
CA SER A 5 14.85 -10.25 -20.24
C SER A 5 13.35 -10.50 -20.44
N LEU A 6 12.96 -11.25 -21.47
CA LEU A 6 11.56 -11.63 -21.70
C LEU A 6 10.98 -12.46 -20.56
N LYS A 7 11.79 -13.36 -19.97
CA LYS A 7 11.39 -14.17 -18.81
C LYS A 7 11.30 -13.38 -17.50
N LEU A 8 11.83 -12.17 -17.48
CA LEU A 8 11.75 -11.25 -16.34
C LEU A 8 10.72 -10.13 -16.57
N SER A 9 10.17 -10.00 -17.79
CA SER A 9 9.09 -9.06 -18.09
C SER A 9 7.77 -9.55 -17.49
N PRO A 10 7.09 -8.78 -16.63
CA PRO A 10 5.77 -9.14 -16.13
C PRO A 10 4.75 -9.38 -17.25
N TYR A 11 4.84 -8.63 -18.35
CA TYR A 11 3.99 -8.84 -19.54
C TYR A 11 4.33 -10.14 -20.28
N SER A 12 5.62 -10.43 -20.50
CA SER A 12 6.07 -11.50 -21.41
C SER A 12 6.52 -12.79 -20.71
N VAL A 13 6.52 -12.86 -19.38
CA VAL A 13 7.09 -13.98 -18.61
C VAL A 13 6.52 -15.34 -18.99
N ASP A 14 5.25 -15.36 -19.41
CA ASP A 14 4.56 -16.54 -19.90
C ASP A 14 4.27 -16.43 -21.40
N GLY A 15 5.14 -15.80 -22.19
CA GLY A 15 5.01 -15.70 -23.66
C GLY A 15 4.85 -17.07 -24.35
N MET A 16 4.34 -17.05 -25.60
CA MET A 16 3.65 -18.08 -26.43
C MET A 16 3.69 -19.61 -26.17
N GLN A 17 4.28 -20.14 -25.09
CA GLN A 17 4.48 -21.58 -24.87
C GLN A 17 4.35 -22.00 -23.39
N THR A 18 3.84 -21.17 -22.48
CA THR A 18 3.58 -21.62 -21.10
C THR A 18 2.33 -22.50 -21.06
N PRO A 19 2.44 -23.80 -20.72
CA PRO A 19 1.28 -24.67 -20.63
C PRO A 19 0.28 -24.17 -19.60
N GLY A 20 -1.00 -24.10 -19.98
CA GLY A 20 -2.08 -23.64 -19.09
C GLY A 20 -2.22 -22.12 -18.96
N PHE A 21 -1.35 -21.32 -19.59
CA PHE A 21 -1.54 -19.87 -19.63
C PHE A 21 -2.60 -19.49 -20.66
N ASN A 22 -3.64 -18.79 -20.22
CA ASN A 22 -4.73 -18.35 -21.09
C ASN A 22 -4.48 -16.92 -21.58
N TYR A 23 -3.93 -16.78 -22.79
CA TYR A 23 -3.63 -15.47 -23.38
C TYR A 23 -4.88 -14.62 -23.64
N GLY A 24 -6.01 -15.25 -24.00
CA GLY A 24 -7.25 -14.51 -24.22
C GLY A 24 -7.72 -13.84 -22.94
N LEU A 25 -7.78 -14.61 -21.85
CA LEU A 25 -8.14 -14.08 -20.52
C LEU A 25 -7.13 -13.03 -20.03
N PHE A 26 -5.84 -13.22 -20.33
CA PHE A 26 -4.83 -12.23 -19.98
C PHE A 26 -5.03 -10.92 -20.75
N GLN A 27 -5.27 -10.98 -22.06
CA GLN A 27 -5.56 -9.81 -22.88
C GLN A 27 -6.81 -9.08 -22.39
N ASP A 28 -7.89 -9.80 -22.09
CA ASP A 28 -9.13 -9.22 -21.55
C ASP A 28 -8.87 -8.44 -20.25
N LYS A 29 -7.94 -8.92 -19.39
CA LYS A 29 -7.57 -8.20 -18.17
C LYS A 29 -6.78 -6.93 -18.46
N LEU A 30 -5.89 -6.96 -19.45
CA LEU A 30 -5.10 -5.79 -19.87
C LEU A 30 -6.00 -4.70 -20.47
N ASP A 31 -6.98 -5.09 -21.29
CA ASP A 31 -7.91 -4.15 -21.94
C ASP A 31 -8.76 -3.37 -20.93
N ASN A 32 -8.96 -3.92 -19.73
CA ASN A 32 -9.71 -3.29 -18.62
C ASN A 32 -8.82 -2.57 -17.61
N LEU A 33 -7.50 -2.55 -17.83
CA LEU A 33 -6.53 -1.99 -16.90
C LEU A 33 -6.27 -0.50 -17.22
N PRO A 34 -6.09 0.37 -16.21
CA PRO A 34 -5.58 1.72 -16.43
C PRO A 34 -4.30 1.73 -17.27
N THR A 35 -4.20 2.67 -18.23
CA THR A 35 -3.08 2.73 -19.18
C THR A 35 -1.71 2.73 -18.50
N ASN A 36 -1.56 3.48 -17.40
CA ASN A 36 -0.29 3.54 -16.66
C ASN A 36 0.14 2.20 -16.05
N LEU A 37 -0.82 1.31 -15.73
CA LEU A 37 -0.51 -0.04 -15.26
C LEU A 37 -0.13 -0.96 -16.43
N VAL A 38 -0.71 -0.77 -17.62
CA VAL A 38 -0.28 -1.48 -18.84
C VAL A 38 1.13 -1.04 -19.23
N ASP A 39 1.38 0.27 -19.25
CA ASP A 39 2.70 0.85 -19.53
C ASP A 39 3.75 0.29 -18.56
N PHE A 40 3.42 0.20 -17.27
CA PHE A 40 4.29 -0.41 -16.26
C PHE A 40 4.62 -1.87 -16.57
N LEU A 41 3.66 -2.69 -17.03
CA LEU A 41 3.93 -4.09 -17.36
C LEU A 41 4.87 -4.26 -18.56
N LEU A 42 4.88 -3.26 -19.46
CA LEU A 42 5.71 -3.21 -20.67
C LEU A 42 7.05 -2.50 -20.45
N ASP A 43 7.22 -1.80 -19.33
CA ASP A 43 8.41 -1.01 -19.02
C ASP A 43 9.65 -1.91 -18.86
N SER A 44 10.69 -1.61 -19.65
CA SER A 44 11.96 -2.37 -19.66
C SER A 44 12.75 -2.27 -18.36
N SER A 45 12.51 -1.24 -17.54
CA SER A 45 13.16 -1.08 -16.23
C SER A 45 12.69 -2.11 -15.20
N VAL A 46 11.50 -2.69 -15.39
CA VAL A 46 10.96 -3.71 -14.47
C VAL A 46 11.74 -5.03 -14.54
N PRO A 47 12.02 -5.62 -15.73
CA PRO A 47 12.99 -6.70 -15.88
C PRO A 47 14.34 -6.44 -15.23
N ASP A 48 14.90 -5.23 -15.42
CA ASP A 48 16.20 -4.85 -14.86
C ASP A 48 16.18 -4.82 -13.34
N PHE A 49 15.10 -4.28 -12.75
CA PHE A 49 14.87 -4.33 -11.31
C PHE A 49 14.85 -5.77 -10.79
N ILE A 50 14.09 -6.66 -11.44
CA ILE A 50 13.98 -8.07 -11.04
C ILE A 50 15.34 -8.78 -11.17
N MET A 51 16.08 -8.52 -12.24
CA MET A 51 17.43 -9.05 -12.42
C MET A 51 18.35 -8.62 -11.27
N ASN A 52 18.36 -7.32 -10.95
CA ASN A 52 19.17 -6.78 -9.84
C ASN A 52 18.77 -7.38 -8.49
N LEU A 53 17.47 -7.57 -8.25
CA LEU A 53 16.95 -8.19 -7.04
C LEU A 53 17.41 -9.64 -6.91
N THR A 54 17.29 -10.44 -7.98
CA THR A 54 17.71 -11.85 -7.97
C THR A 54 19.21 -12.05 -7.88
N GLN A 55 20.02 -11.08 -8.33
CA GLN A 55 21.48 -11.10 -8.15
C GLN A 55 21.90 -10.79 -6.72
N LYS A 56 21.17 -9.93 -6.00
CA LYS A 56 21.45 -9.59 -4.59
C LYS A 56 21.17 -10.77 -3.64
N HIS A 57 20.21 -11.62 -3.99
CA HIS A 57 19.82 -12.77 -3.18
C HIS A 57 20.16 -14.06 -3.93
N VAL A 58 21.29 -14.68 -3.63
CA VAL A 58 21.80 -15.89 -4.34
C VAL A 58 20.73 -16.99 -4.45
N GLN A 59 19.90 -17.16 -3.41
CA GLN A 59 18.81 -18.14 -3.42
C GLN A 59 17.70 -17.88 -4.47
N LEU A 60 17.65 -16.69 -5.07
CA LEU A 60 16.63 -16.26 -6.04
C LEU A 60 17.11 -16.30 -7.49
N SER A 61 18.37 -16.68 -7.74
CA SER A 61 19.02 -16.62 -9.06
C SER A 61 18.23 -17.28 -10.21
N ILE A 62 17.42 -18.30 -9.91
CA ILE A 62 16.56 -18.99 -10.90
C ILE A 62 15.06 -18.62 -10.80
N ARG A 63 14.71 -17.73 -9.87
CA ARG A 63 13.32 -17.43 -9.48
C ARG A 63 12.77 -16.12 -10.04
N GLY A 64 13.55 -15.41 -10.85
CA GLY A 64 13.13 -14.18 -11.51
C GLY A 64 11.77 -14.28 -12.23
N PRO A 65 11.48 -15.37 -12.97
CA PRO A 65 10.16 -15.55 -13.58
C PRO A 65 9.01 -15.62 -12.57
N ASP A 66 9.21 -16.22 -11.39
CA ASP A 66 8.16 -16.31 -10.37
C ASP A 66 7.87 -14.95 -9.74
N ILE A 67 8.90 -14.11 -9.61
CA ILE A 67 8.77 -12.70 -9.18
C ILE A 67 8.04 -11.88 -10.26
N ALA A 68 8.42 -12.02 -11.53
CA ALA A 68 7.77 -11.34 -12.65
C ALA A 68 6.28 -11.69 -12.75
N ARG A 69 5.93 -12.98 -12.60
CA ARG A 69 4.54 -13.44 -12.53
C ARG A 69 3.82 -12.82 -11.35
N LEU A 70 4.41 -12.82 -10.16
CA LEU A 70 3.75 -12.23 -8.99
C LEU A 70 3.50 -10.74 -9.17
N ILE A 71 4.47 -10.00 -9.72
CA ILE A 71 4.30 -8.58 -10.04
C ILE A 71 3.13 -8.38 -11.02
N ARG A 72 3.08 -9.15 -12.10
CA ARG A 72 1.94 -9.14 -13.04
C ARG A 72 0.63 -9.42 -12.31
N ASP A 73 0.56 -10.52 -11.57
CA ASP A 73 -0.65 -10.99 -10.89
C ASP A 73 -1.17 -9.93 -9.90
N ILE A 74 -0.28 -9.17 -9.25
CA ILE A 74 -0.67 -8.06 -8.36
C ILE A 74 -1.23 -6.88 -9.15
N VAL A 75 -0.55 -6.48 -10.23
CA VAL A 75 -0.92 -5.32 -11.05
C VAL A 75 -2.27 -5.54 -11.75
N ILE A 76 -2.54 -6.75 -12.26
CA ILE A 76 -3.83 -7.09 -12.88
C ILE A 76 -4.92 -7.44 -11.86
N GLY A 77 -4.60 -7.46 -10.57
CA GLY A 77 -5.54 -7.69 -9.47
C GLY A 77 -5.96 -9.15 -9.27
N ASP A 78 -5.14 -10.12 -9.70
CA ASP A 78 -5.31 -11.54 -9.37
C ASP A 78 -4.77 -11.89 -7.98
N VAL A 79 -3.77 -11.14 -7.52
CA VAL A 79 -3.20 -11.24 -6.16
C VAL A 79 -3.35 -9.89 -5.45
N PHE A 80 -3.80 -9.93 -4.20
CA PHE A 80 -3.89 -8.73 -3.38
C PHE A 80 -2.49 -8.26 -2.95
N VAL A 81 -2.21 -6.96 -3.04
CA VAL A 81 -0.85 -6.43 -2.78
C VAL A 81 -0.40 -6.68 -1.34
N GLY A 82 -1.33 -6.73 -0.39
CA GLY A 82 -1.04 -7.03 1.02
C GLY A 82 -0.64 -8.49 1.29
N ASP A 83 -0.93 -9.41 0.37
CA ASP A 83 -0.60 -10.84 0.47
C ASP A 83 0.76 -11.17 -0.18
N MET A 84 1.49 -10.15 -0.67
CA MET A 84 2.76 -10.32 -1.39
C MET A 84 3.82 -11.10 -0.60
N PRO A 85 4.08 -10.85 0.71
CA PRO A 85 5.08 -11.63 1.45
C PRO A 85 4.76 -13.13 1.52
N GLN A 86 3.49 -13.48 1.68
CA GLN A 86 3.02 -14.86 1.75
C GLN A 86 3.15 -15.54 0.38
N GLU A 87 2.77 -14.84 -0.69
CA GLU A 87 2.92 -15.35 -2.05
C GLU A 87 4.38 -15.52 -2.47
N LEU A 88 5.27 -14.60 -2.08
CA LEU A 88 6.71 -14.73 -2.27
C LEU A 88 7.26 -15.96 -1.53
N SER A 89 6.92 -16.12 -0.25
CA SER A 89 7.34 -17.29 0.53
C SER A 89 6.90 -18.59 -0.12
N ARG A 90 5.65 -18.66 -0.57
CA ARG A 90 5.06 -19.83 -1.23
C ARG A 90 5.71 -20.14 -2.59
N ARG A 91 5.94 -19.14 -3.43
CA ARG A 91 6.47 -19.32 -4.80
C ARG A 91 7.98 -19.57 -4.82
N LEU A 92 8.71 -18.87 -3.94
CA LEU A 92 10.17 -18.89 -3.92
C LEU A 92 10.75 -19.94 -2.97
N GLY A 93 9.94 -20.45 -2.03
CA GLY A 93 10.39 -21.37 -0.98
C GLY A 93 11.25 -20.69 0.09
N THR A 94 11.18 -19.36 0.19
CA THR A 94 11.90 -18.56 1.18
C THR A 94 11.11 -18.45 2.48
N ASP A 95 11.82 -18.24 3.59
CA ASP A 95 11.18 -17.92 4.86
C ASP A 95 10.43 -16.58 4.79
N LEU A 96 9.49 -16.36 5.71
CA LEU A 96 8.65 -15.17 5.70
C LEU A 96 9.42 -13.86 5.95
N ALA A 97 10.54 -13.89 6.69
CA ALA A 97 11.33 -12.69 6.94
C ALA A 97 12.00 -12.21 5.65
N THR A 98 12.70 -13.11 4.95
CA THR A 98 13.27 -12.84 3.62
C THR A 98 12.18 -12.38 2.64
N SER A 99 11.03 -13.04 2.65
CA SER A 99 9.92 -12.71 1.74
C SER A 99 9.33 -11.32 2.02
N ARG A 100 9.27 -10.89 3.29
CA ARG A 100 8.87 -9.53 3.66
C ARG A 100 9.89 -8.49 3.20
N GLU A 101 11.18 -8.78 3.32
CA GLU A 101 12.23 -7.88 2.83
C GLU A 101 12.09 -7.65 1.33
N ILE A 102 11.96 -8.72 0.55
CA ILE A 102 11.75 -8.66 -0.90
C ILE A 102 10.47 -7.88 -1.23
N ALA A 103 9.37 -8.18 -0.53
CA ALA A 103 8.10 -7.47 -0.73
C ALA A 103 8.24 -5.96 -0.50
N ASN A 104 8.95 -5.56 0.55
CA ASN A 104 9.20 -4.15 0.85
C ASN A 104 10.05 -3.48 -0.23
N GLN A 105 11.06 -4.17 -0.77
CA GLN A 105 11.85 -3.64 -1.89
C GLN A 105 10.98 -3.42 -3.13
N ILE A 106 10.16 -4.40 -3.52
CA ILE A 106 9.21 -4.27 -4.63
C ILE A 106 8.24 -3.11 -4.37
N ALA A 107 7.61 -3.06 -3.20
CA ALA A 107 6.63 -2.03 -2.88
C ALA A 107 7.24 -0.62 -2.91
N SER A 108 8.39 -0.42 -2.28
CA SER A 108 9.01 0.91 -2.12
C SER A 108 9.76 1.42 -3.34
N GLN A 109 10.37 0.53 -4.13
CA GLN A 109 11.21 0.93 -5.27
C GLN A 109 10.49 0.77 -6.61
N LEU A 110 9.57 -0.19 -6.72
CA LEU A 110 8.91 -0.52 -7.98
C LEU A 110 7.45 -0.04 -8.03
N PHE A 111 6.67 -0.26 -6.96
CA PHE A 111 5.23 0.06 -6.98
C PHE A 111 4.88 1.48 -6.58
N THR A 112 5.74 2.19 -5.87
CA THR A 112 5.51 3.60 -5.47
C THR A 112 4.86 4.47 -6.55
N PRO A 113 5.32 4.50 -7.82
CA PRO A 113 4.69 5.36 -8.85
C PRO A 113 3.28 4.92 -9.27
N ILE A 114 2.88 3.67 -9.03
CA ILE A 114 1.62 3.09 -9.52
C ILE A 114 0.72 2.53 -8.41
N LEU A 115 1.12 2.68 -7.14
CA LEU A 115 0.48 2.01 -6.01
C LEU A 115 -0.99 2.41 -5.86
N GLU A 116 -1.31 3.68 -6.09
CA GLU A 116 -2.69 4.16 -5.97
C GLU A 116 -3.60 3.57 -7.06
N ASP A 117 -3.09 3.34 -8.27
CA ASP A 117 -3.87 2.70 -9.34
C ASP A 117 -4.00 1.19 -9.13
N ILE A 118 -2.96 0.52 -8.61
CA ILE A 118 -3.06 -0.86 -8.12
C ILE A 118 -4.19 -0.97 -7.09
N LYS A 119 -4.25 -0.07 -6.10
CA LYS A 119 -5.31 -0.07 -5.08
C LYS A 119 -6.69 0.10 -5.69
N LYS A 120 -6.87 0.98 -6.69
CA LYS A 120 -8.17 1.17 -7.37
C LYS A 120 -8.64 -0.12 -8.04
N VAL A 121 -7.77 -0.80 -8.78
CA VAL A 121 -8.07 -2.11 -9.38
C VAL A 121 -8.46 -3.12 -8.30
N GLN A 122 -7.68 -3.16 -7.21
CA GLN A 122 -7.90 -4.12 -6.13
C GLN A 122 -9.13 -3.82 -5.27
N MET A 123 -9.61 -2.58 -5.15
CA MET A 123 -10.86 -2.26 -4.47
C MET A 123 -12.07 -2.96 -5.13
N VAL A 124 -12.04 -3.14 -6.44
CA VAL A 124 -13.10 -3.84 -7.19
C VAL A 124 -12.94 -5.36 -7.07
N LYS A 125 -11.70 -5.86 -7.15
CA LYS A 125 -11.40 -7.31 -7.14
C LYS A 125 -11.45 -7.94 -5.75
N PHE A 126 -11.15 -7.17 -4.71
CA PHE A 126 -11.04 -7.64 -3.32
C PHE A 126 -11.87 -6.75 -2.38
N PRO A 127 -13.22 -6.80 -2.48
CA PRO A 127 -14.08 -5.99 -1.62
C PRO A 127 -13.81 -6.30 -0.14
N GLY A 128 -13.63 -5.26 0.67
CA GLY A 128 -13.39 -5.38 2.11
C GLY A 128 -11.94 -5.67 2.54
N LYS A 129 -10.99 -5.91 1.62
CA LYS A 129 -9.56 -6.06 1.97
C LYS A 129 -8.82 -4.73 2.15
N LEU A 130 -9.30 -3.66 1.52
CA LEU A 130 -8.77 -2.32 1.71
C LEU A 130 -9.68 -1.55 2.66
N PRO A 131 -9.12 -0.75 3.59
CA PRO A 131 -9.94 0.12 4.42
C PRO A 131 -10.74 1.05 3.51
N ALA A 132 -12.05 1.15 3.75
CA ALA A 132 -12.84 2.20 3.13
C ALA A 132 -12.17 3.53 3.44
N LYS A 133 -12.03 4.41 2.44
CA LYS A 133 -11.58 5.78 2.69
C LYS A 133 -12.39 6.30 3.88
N PRO A 134 -11.77 6.82 4.95
CA PRO A 134 -12.52 7.40 6.05
C PRO A 134 -13.44 8.45 5.42
N VAL A 135 -14.75 8.22 5.54
CA VAL A 135 -15.73 9.25 5.23
C VAL A 135 -15.35 10.39 6.16
N SER A 136 -14.87 11.50 5.61
CA SER A 136 -14.53 12.68 6.40
C SER A 136 -15.72 12.98 7.29
N GLN A 137 -15.61 12.68 8.59
CA GLN A 137 -16.61 13.11 9.56
C GLN A 137 -16.70 14.63 9.39
N PRO A 138 -17.90 15.22 9.24
CA PRO A 138 -18.05 16.66 9.33
C PRO A 138 -17.38 17.10 10.63
N ALA A 139 -16.48 18.07 10.54
CA ALA A 139 -15.83 18.64 11.71
C ALA A 139 -16.91 18.98 12.76
N PRO A 140 -16.72 18.65 14.05
CA PRO A 140 -17.66 19.03 15.08
C PRO A 140 -17.89 20.55 14.98
N GLN A 141 -19.15 20.95 14.72
CA GLN A 141 -19.54 22.34 14.81
C GLN A 141 -19.29 22.78 16.25
N VAL A 142 -18.23 23.57 16.44
CA VAL A 142 -17.98 24.25 17.70
C VAL A 142 -19.16 25.22 17.88
N LYS A 143 -20.09 24.90 18.79
CA LYS A 143 -21.11 25.85 19.21
C LYS A 143 -20.39 27.06 19.82
N PRO A 144 -20.71 28.30 19.44
CA PRO A 144 -20.20 29.47 20.13
C PRO A 144 -20.68 29.42 21.58
N THR A 145 -19.75 29.40 22.53
CA THR A 145 -20.07 29.62 23.94
C THR A 145 -20.50 31.08 24.09
N GLU A 146 -21.78 31.31 24.32
CA GLU A 146 -22.29 32.60 24.78
C GLU A 146 -21.78 32.84 26.20
N THR A 147 -20.83 33.77 26.35
CA THR A 147 -20.49 34.36 27.65
C THR A 147 -21.62 35.31 28.06
N HIS A 148 -22.58 34.79 28.83
CA HIS A 148 -23.56 35.63 29.52
C HIS A 148 -22.86 36.29 30.73
N TYR A 149 -22.49 37.57 30.58
CA TYR A 149 -22.16 38.43 31.71
C TYR A 149 -23.45 38.79 32.45
N GLN A 150 -23.60 38.34 33.70
CA GLN A 150 -24.51 38.92 34.68
C GLN A 150 -23.67 39.68 35.72
N GLY A 151 -23.75 41.02 35.69
CA GLY A 151 -23.66 41.82 36.92
C GLY A 151 -24.91 41.55 37.76
N GLU A 152 -24.99 41.79 39.05
CA GLU A 152 -24.30 42.66 40.00
C GLU A 152 -24.46 42.00 41.38
N GLU A 153 -23.54 42.23 42.31
CA GLU A 153 -23.87 42.55 43.71
C GLU A 153 -22.60 42.97 44.46
N LEU A 154 -22.49 44.27 44.73
CA LEU A 154 -21.59 44.84 45.72
C LEU A 154 -22.31 44.84 47.07
N PRO A 155 -21.63 44.53 48.18
CA PRO A 155 -21.98 45.09 49.47
C PRO A 155 -20.97 46.16 49.90
N GLU A 156 -21.47 47.37 50.16
CA GLU A 156 -20.72 48.44 50.82
C GLU A 156 -20.53 48.20 52.33
N SER A 157 -19.34 48.60 52.81
CA SER A 157 -19.05 49.26 54.09
C SER A 157 -19.26 48.51 55.42
N GLY A 158 -18.16 48.38 56.20
CA GLY A 158 -18.25 48.16 57.65
C GLY A 158 -16.96 47.71 58.36
N GLY A 159 -16.10 48.67 58.73
CA GLY A 159 -15.40 48.72 60.02
C GLY A 159 -14.36 47.64 60.44
N ASN A 160 -13.13 48.10 60.67
CA ASN A 160 -12.05 47.55 61.51
C ASN A 160 -12.40 46.42 62.50
N ILE A 161 -11.62 45.33 62.47
CA ILE A 161 -11.22 44.62 63.69
C ILE A 161 -9.70 44.36 63.64
N ILE A 162 -9.06 44.83 64.69
CA ILE A 162 -7.63 44.74 65.00
C ILE A 162 -7.37 43.43 65.77
N ASP A 163 -6.22 42.82 65.45
CA ASP A 163 -5.29 42.06 66.29
C ASP A 163 -5.50 40.62 66.81
N LEU A 164 -4.37 39.91 66.70
CA LEU A 164 -3.68 39.06 67.68
C LEU A 164 -4.52 38.11 68.55
N ARG A 165 -4.37 36.80 68.31
CA ARG A 165 -3.66 35.84 69.20
C ARG A 165 -3.95 34.39 68.83
N SER A 166 -2.88 33.71 68.45
CA SER A 166 -2.33 32.45 69.01
C SER A 166 -3.21 31.24 69.37
N LYS A 167 -2.59 30.09 69.02
CA LYS A 167 -2.71 28.69 69.52
C LYS A 167 -3.73 27.84 68.77
N SER A 168 -3.37 26.64 68.31
CA SER A 168 -2.48 25.64 68.95
C SER A 168 -1.44 25.04 68.02
#